data_AF-A0A3N9Y0Z4-F1
#
_entry.id   AF-A0A3N9Y0Z4-F1
#
_cell.length_a   1.000
_cell.length_b   1.000
_cell.length_c   1.000
_cell.angle_alpha   90.00
_cell.angle_beta   90.00
_cell.angle_gamma   90.00
#
_symmetry.space_group_name_H-M   'P 1'
#
loop_
_entity.id
_entity.type
_entity.pdbx_description
1 polymer ?
#
loop_
_entity_poly.entity_id
_entity_poly.type
_entity_poly.pdbx_seq_one_letter_code
_entity_poly.pdbx_strand_id
1 'polypeptide(L)'
;MALAVFLDNDVTVAQKGSVEQQLRSMPSVREVSLETREQAYERQKADLKDQPDLLAALKPEYMPELLHATVTDASIAEAVELVMAEADGVEDVALRIADVDPRPSRIGVIVRLESSATDQQRAAVEKAVRALPTAKSIEFEDRDAAYERLRERCQGKGDLSTQLRPQMTHESWRFEMPLNGEGSGVGDLMRLDGVDGVPLAPLAML
;
A
#
# COMPACT_ATOMS: atom_id res chain seq x y z
N MET A 1 3.95 -10.35 -0.52
CA MET A 1 3.20 -9.12 -0.86
C MET A 1 3.56 -8.72 -2.26
N ALA A 2 2.59 -8.34 -3.10
CA ALA A 2 2.90 -7.70 -4.37
C ALA A 2 3.04 -6.19 -4.12
N LEU A 3 4.08 -5.60 -4.69
CA LEU A 3 4.41 -4.19 -4.64
C LEU A 3 4.33 -3.65 -6.07
N ALA A 4 3.62 -2.54 -6.24
CA ALA A 4 3.63 -1.76 -7.47
C ALA A 4 4.13 -0.35 -7.13
N VAL A 5 5.19 0.08 -7.79
CA VAL A 5 5.75 1.42 -7.68
C VAL A 5 5.38 2.17 -8.95
N PHE A 6 4.56 3.20 -8.82
CA PHE A 6 4.08 4.05 -9.91
C PHE A 6 5.12 5.15 -10.12
N LEU A 7 5.63 5.26 -11.34
CA LEU A 7 6.63 6.27 -11.67
C LEU A 7 5.95 7.55 -12.13
N ASP A 8 6.58 8.69 -11.84
CA ASP A 8 6.14 9.99 -12.32
C ASP A 8 5.97 10.02 -13.84
N ASN A 9 4.99 10.79 -14.32
CA ASN A 9 4.70 10.88 -15.75
C ASN A 9 5.86 11.45 -16.59
N ASP A 10 6.73 12.26 -15.99
CA ASP A 10 7.92 12.85 -16.58
C ASP A 10 9.24 12.25 -16.04
N VAL A 11 9.17 11.06 -15.44
CA VAL A 11 10.34 10.36 -14.89
C VAL A 11 11.47 10.23 -15.93
N THR A 12 12.68 10.62 -15.53
CA THR A 12 13.85 10.50 -16.39
C THR A 12 14.38 9.07 -16.42
N VAL A 13 15.14 8.72 -17.46
CA VAL A 13 15.82 7.41 -17.56
C VAL A 13 16.74 7.15 -16.35
N ALA A 14 17.38 8.20 -15.84
CA ALA A 14 18.26 8.11 -14.68
C ALA A 14 17.48 7.83 -13.39
N GLN A 15 16.38 8.55 -13.15
CA GLN A 15 15.49 8.32 -12.01
C GLN A 15 14.91 6.90 -12.05
N LYS A 16 14.36 6.49 -13.20
CA LYS A 16 13.84 5.12 -13.37
C LYS A 16 14.90 4.05 -13.04
N GLY A 17 16.12 4.21 -13.55
CA GLY A 17 17.22 3.29 -13.23
C GLY A 17 17.58 3.28 -11.74
N SER A 18 17.52 4.44 -11.08
CA SER A 18 17.75 4.57 -9.64
C SER A 18 16.66 3.87 -8.81
N VAL A 19 15.38 4.09 -9.14
CA VAL A 19 14.23 3.44 -8.47
C VAL A 19 14.31 1.92 -8.64
N GLU A 20 14.59 1.43 -9.85
CA GLU A 20 14.75 -0.01 -10.10
C GLU A 20 15.92 -0.60 -9.30
N GLN A 21 17.08 0.08 -9.28
CA GLN A 21 18.24 -0.35 -8.52
C GLN A 21 17.95 -0.37 -7.01
N GLN A 22 17.25 0.66 -6.50
CA GLN A 22 16.84 0.74 -5.10
C GLN A 22 15.97 -0.45 -4.73
N LEU A 23 14.90 -0.74 -5.49
CA LEU A 23 14.05 -1.92 -5.28
C LEU A 23 14.85 -3.23 -5.27
N ARG A 24 15.76 -3.41 -6.24
CA ARG A 24 16.58 -4.64 -6.32
C ARG A 24 17.56 -4.79 -5.15
N SER A 25 17.94 -3.68 -4.52
CA SER A 25 18.83 -3.67 -3.35
C SER A 25 18.09 -3.90 -2.03
N MET A 26 16.76 -3.75 -2.01
CA MET A 26 15.99 -3.84 -0.78
C MET A 26 15.93 -5.28 -0.23
N PRO A 27 15.98 -5.43 1.10
CA PRO A 27 15.84 -6.74 1.73
C PRO A 27 14.51 -7.37 1.38
N SER A 28 14.50 -8.68 1.11
CA SER A 28 13.28 -9.44 0.86
C SER A 28 12.46 -8.97 -0.36
N VAL A 29 13.01 -8.14 -1.24
CA VAL A 29 12.37 -7.77 -2.52
C VAL A 29 12.90 -8.67 -3.63
N ARG A 30 11.98 -9.21 -4.44
CA ARG A 30 12.28 -10.10 -5.57
C ARG A 30 11.44 -9.74 -6.79
N GLU A 31 11.77 -10.37 -7.92
CA GLU A 31 10.93 -10.32 -9.14
C GLU A 31 10.68 -8.91 -9.68
N VAL A 32 11.67 -8.02 -9.53
CA VAL A 32 11.56 -6.64 -10.02
C VAL A 32 11.47 -6.63 -11.54
N SER A 33 10.37 -6.09 -12.08
CA SER A 33 10.12 -5.95 -13.52
C SER A 33 9.44 -4.61 -13.84
N LEU A 34 9.77 -4.04 -15.00
CA LEU A 34 9.13 -2.84 -15.53
C LEU A 34 7.92 -3.24 -16.37
N GLU A 35 6.79 -2.59 -16.09
CA GLU A 35 5.62 -2.51 -16.96
C GLU A 35 5.62 -1.13 -17.63
N THR A 36 5.75 -1.10 -18.97
CA THR A 36 5.69 0.16 -19.71
C THR A 36 4.27 0.71 -19.75
N ARG A 37 4.13 2.00 -20.07
CA ARG A 37 2.85 2.67 -20.26
C ARG A 37 1.93 1.90 -21.23
N GLU A 38 2.49 1.36 -22.31
CA GLU A 38 1.74 0.54 -23.28
C GLU A 38 1.28 -0.79 -22.68
N GLN A 39 2.14 -1.47 -21.91
CA GLN A 39 1.78 -2.73 -21.25
C GLN A 39 0.69 -2.52 -20.20
N ALA A 40 0.80 -1.45 -19.40
CA ALA A 40 -0.20 -1.05 -18.43
C ALA A 40 -1.55 -0.75 -19.11
N TYR A 41 -1.53 -0.05 -20.26
CA TYR A 41 -2.74 0.21 -21.05
C TYR A 41 -3.41 -1.07 -21.55
N GLU A 42 -2.63 -2.01 -22.11
CA GLU A 42 -3.15 -3.28 -22.60
C GLU A 42 -3.73 -4.13 -21.46
N ARG A 43 -3.04 -4.21 -20.32
CA ARG A 43 -3.55 -4.90 -19.12
C ARG A 43 -4.86 -4.26 -18.63
N GLN A 44 -4.89 -2.93 -18.51
CA GLN A 44 -6.07 -2.22 -18.03
C GLN A 44 -7.29 -2.40 -18.96
N LYS A 45 -7.09 -2.45 -20.29
CA LYS A 45 -8.17 -2.80 -21.23
C LYS A 45 -8.72 -4.20 -20.98
N ALA A 46 -7.85 -5.17 -20.69
CA ALA A 46 -8.27 -6.53 -20.38
C ALA A 46 -9.07 -6.60 -19.07
N ASP A 47 -8.64 -5.85 -18.05
CA ASP A 47 -9.31 -5.75 -16.75
C ASP A 47 -10.70 -5.07 -16.85
N LEU A 48 -10.85 -4.11 -17.77
CA LEU A 48 -12.09 -3.34 -17.99
C LEU A 48 -12.99 -3.91 -19.10
N LYS A 49 -12.70 -5.10 -19.64
CA LYS A 49 -13.46 -5.68 -20.78
C LYS A 49 -14.97 -5.78 -20.52
N ASP A 50 -15.36 -5.98 -19.26
CA ASP A 50 -16.74 -6.15 -18.81
C ASP A 50 -17.37 -4.82 -18.34
N GLN A 51 -16.67 -3.69 -18.49
CA GLN A 51 -17.07 -2.34 -18.07
C GLN A 51 -16.92 -1.36 -19.26
N PRO A 52 -17.82 -1.43 -20.27
CA PRO A 52 -17.65 -0.74 -21.55
C PRO A 52 -17.53 0.78 -21.42
N ASP A 53 -18.25 1.39 -20.47
CA ASP A 53 -18.19 2.84 -20.25
C ASP A 53 -16.80 3.28 -19.74
N LEU A 54 -16.18 2.50 -18.84
CA LEU A 54 -14.82 2.77 -18.36
C LEU A 54 -13.79 2.49 -19.44
N LEU A 55 -13.98 1.42 -20.21
CA LEU A 55 -13.11 1.09 -21.33
C LEU A 55 -13.10 2.20 -22.40
N ALA A 56 -14.26 2.79 -22.69
CA ALA A 56 -14.38 3.91 -23.63
C ALA A 56 -13.72 5.20 -23.12
N ALA A 57 -13.64 5.39 -21.81
CA ALA A 57 -12.98 6.53 -21.19
C ALA A 57 -11.45 6.34 -21.01
N LEU A 58 -10.96 5.11 -21.14
CA LEU A 58 -9.54 4.79 -20.93
C LEU A 58 -8.66 5.32 -22.06
N LYS A 59 -7.64 6.10 -21.70
CA LYS A 59 -6.65 6.62 -22.64
C LYS A 59 -5.23 6.19 -22.27
N PRO A 60 -4.36 5.93 -23.26
CA PRO A 60 -2.95 5.57 -23.00
C PRO A 60 -2.20 6.62 -22.19
N GLU A 61 -2.52 7.90 -22.38
CA GLU A 61 -1.89 9.04 -21.71
C GLU A 61 -2.10 9.08 -20.19
N TYR A 62 -3.06 8.32 -19.68
CA TYR A 62 -3.34 8.21 -18.24
C TYR A 62 -2.63 7.04 -17.56
N MET A 63 -1.94 6.19 -18.32
CA MET A 63 -1.26 5.02 -17.77
C MET A 63 0.14 5.43 -17.30
N PRO A 64 0.51 5.21 -16.03
CA PRO A 64 1.88 5.40 -15.58
C PRO A 64 2.77 4.24 -16.06
N GLU A 65 4.09 4.42 -16.03
CA GLU A 65 5.02 3.29 -16.00
C GLU A 65 5.05 2.72 -14.57
N LEU A 66 5.16 1.40 -14.42
CA LEU A 66 5.16 0.75 -13.12
C LEU A 66 6.37 -0.18 -12.97
N LEU A 67 6.98 -0.18 -11.78
CA LEU A 67 7.87 -1.26 -11.36
C LEU A 67 7.08 -2.21 -10.47
N HIS A 68 6.95 -3.46 -10.90
CA HIS A 68 6.38 -4.55 -10.12
C HIS A 68 7.48 -5.25 -9.33
N ALA A 69 7.19 -5.61 -8.09
CA ALA A 69 8.06 -6.45 -7.28
C ALA A 69 7.28 -7.30 -6.29
N THR A 70 7.94 -8.29 -5.71
CA THR A 70 7.40 -9.14 -4.65
C THR A 70 8.19 -8.93 -3.36
N VAL A 71 7.55 -8.46 -2.29
CA VAL A 71 8.14 -8.47 -0.94
C VAL A 71 7.84 -9.81 -0.29
N THR A 72 8.87 -10.64 -0.10
CA THR A 72 8.76 -12.01 0.43
C THR A 72 8.62 -12.07 1.94
N ASP A 73 9.04 -11.02 2.65
CA ASP A 73 8.86 -10.86 4.08
C ASP A 73 7.79 -9.81 4.35
N ALA A 74 6.58 -10.27 4.67
CA ALA A 74 5.45 -9.38 4.90
C ALA A 74 5.67 -8.42 6.07
N SER A 75 6.46 -8.79 7.08
CA SER A 75 6.66 -7.98 8.28
C SER A 75 7.33 -6.64 8.00
N ILE A 76 8.10 -6.53 6.91
CA ILE A 76 8.80 -5.31 6.50
C ILE A 76 8.17 -4.63 5.27
N ALA A 77 7.08 -5.17 4.73
CA ALA A 77 6.49 -4.66 3.49
C ALA A 77 6.04 -3.20 3.60
N GLU A 78 5.45 -2.81 4.74
CA GLU A 78 5.07 -1.42 5.02
C GLU A 78 6.29 -0.49 5.05
N ALA A 79 7.42 -0.92 5.62
CA ALA A 79 8.64 -0.11 5.60
C ALA A 79 9.23 0.03 4.18
N VAL A 80 9.16 -1.03 3.37
CA VAL A 80 9.56 -1.00 1.96
C VAL A 80 8.70 0.01 1.18
N GLU A 81 7.39 -0.03 1.36
CA GLU A 81 6.45 0.92 0.75
C GLU A 81 6.79 2.37 1.12
N LEU A 82 6.89 2.66 2.41
CA LEU A 82 7.17 4.02 2.91
C LEU A 82 8.50 4.57 2.39
N VAL A 83 9.54 3.73 2.33
CA VAL A 83 10.85 4.17 1.82
C VAL A 83 10.83 4.37 0.31
N MET A 84 10.10 3.53 -0.45
CA MET A 84 9.99 3.69 -1.90
C MET A 84 9.13 4.88 -2.30
N ALA A 85 8.10 5.23 -1.51
CA ALA A 85 7.25 6.39 -1.76
C ALA A 85 8.01 7.73 -1.68
N GLU A 86 9.18 7.73 -1.03
CA GLU A 86 10.05 8.91 -0.90
C GLU A 86 11.18 8.95 -1.94
N ALA A 87 11.22 7.97 -2.85
CA ALA A 87 12.23 7.91 -3.89
C ALA A 87 11.93 8.93 -5.01
N ASP A 88 12.96 9.61 -5.49
CA ASP A 88 12.83 10.58 -6.59
C ASP A 88 12.39 9.88 -7.90
N GLY A 89 11.34 10.39 -8.54
CA GLY A 89 10.71 9.78 -9.71
C GLY A 89 9.58 8.78 -9.41
N VAL A 90 9.17 8.66 -8.14
CA VAL A 90 8.02 7.83 -7.70
C VAL A 90 6.82 8.72 -7.40
N GLU A 91 5.70 8.43 -8.04
CA GLU A 91 4.41 9.10 -7.82
C GLU A 91 3.66 8.47 -6.65
N ASP A 92 3.60 7.13 -6.61
CA ASP A 92 2.87 6.37 -5.58
C ASP A 92 3.42 4.95 -5.44
N VAL A 93 3.09 4.29 -4.32
CA VAL A 93 3.44 2.89 -4.06
C VAL A 93 2.25 2.15 -3.49
N ALA A 94 1.82 1.08 -4.17
CA ALA A 94 0.74 0.23 -3.70
C ALA A 94 1.25 -1.13 -3.22
N LEU A 95 0.87 -1.49 -2.01
CA LEU A 95 0.93 -2.86 -1.51
C LEU A 95 -0.39 -3.58 -1.72
N ARG A 96 -0.32 -4.79 -2.25
CA ARG A 96 -1.44 -5.72 -2.32
C ARG A 96 -1.05 -7.10 -1.83
N ILE A 97 -2.04 -7.76 -1.26
CA ILE A 97 -1.90 -9.18 -0.93
C ILE A 97 -1.82 -9.92 -2.25
N ALA A 98 -0.75 -10.72 -2.40
CA ALA A 98 -0.57 -11.53 -3.59
C ALA A 98 -1.72 -12.53 -3.70
N ASP A 99 -2.14 -12.85 -4.92
CA ASP A 99 -3.12 -13.91 -5.16
C ASP A 99 -2.51 -15.26 -4.74
N VAL A 100 -2.81 -15.64 -3.49
CA VAL A 100 -2.38 -16.91 -2.89
C VAL A 100 -3.55 -17.88 -2.85
N ASP A 101 -3.27 -19.14 -3.16
CA ASP A 101 -4.22 -20.25 -3.08
C ASP A 101 -3.71 -21.29 -2.06
N PRO A 102 -4.45 -21.59 -0.97
CA PRO A 102 -5.76 -21.05 -0.63
C PRO A 102 -5.70 -19.58 -0.16
N ARG A 103 -6.75 -18.83 -0.49
CA ARG A 103 -6.93 -17.48 0.05
C ARG A 103 -7.00 -17.52 1.58
N PRO A 104 -6.38 -16.57 2.30
CA PRO A 104 -6.44 -16.56 3.74
C PRO A 104 -7.87 -16.29 4.21
N SER A 105 -8.29 -16.96 5.28
CA SER A 105 -9.64 -16.78 5.84
C SER A 105 -9.81 -15.44 6.57
N ARG A 106 -8.69 -14.80 6.96
CA ARG A 106 -8.63 -13.53 7.65
C ARG A 106 -7.52 -12.65 7.10
N ILE A 107 -7.69 -11.35 7.28
CA ILE A 107 -6.80 -10.32 6.77
C ILE A 107 -6.67 -9.20 7.78
N GLY A 108 -5.53 -8.52 7.75
CA GLY A 108 -5.33 -7.26 8.45
C GLY A 108 -5.82 -6.10 7.59
N VAL A 109 -6.42 -5.12 8.25
CA VAL A 109 -6.80 -3.84 7.67
C VAL A 109 -6.09 -2.76 8.45
N ILE A 110 -5.45 -1.85 7.72
CA ILE A 110 -4.80 -0.67 8.26
C ILE A 110 -5.57 0.52 7.71
N VAL A 111 -6.18 1.34 8.55
CA VAL A 111 -6.84 2.59 8.13
C VAL A 111 -5.87 3.71 8.49
N ARG A 112 -5.16 4.23 7.50
CA ARG A 112 -4.18 5.32 7.67
C ARG A 112 -4.90 6.66 7.73
N LEU A 113 -4.53 7.48 8.70
CA LEU A 113 -5.05 8.83 8.83
C LEU A 113 -4.15 9.81 8.09
N GLU A 114 -4.77 10.84 7.51
CA GLU A 114 -4.04 11.99 7.00
C GLU A 114 -3.25 12.66 8.14
N SER A 115 -2.05 13.17 7.82
CA SER A 115 -1.25 13.92 8.79
C SER A 115 -1.96 15.18 9.29
N SER A 116 -2.82 15.77 8.46
CA SER A 116 -3.64 16.95 8.72
C SER A 116 -5.00 16.67 9.36
N ALA A 117 -5.35 15.41 9.65
CA ALA A 117 -6.67 15.07 10.19
C ALA A 117 -6.99 15.84 11.49
N THR A 118 -8.18 16.41 11.56
CA THR A 118 -8.71 17.09 12.75
C THR A 118 -9.21 16.09 13.79
N ASP A 119 -9.30 16.49 15.06
CA ASP A 119 -9.84 15.64 16.13
C ASP A 119 -11.25 15.10 15.81
N GLN A 120 -12.07 15.91 15.13
CA GLN A 120 -13.40 15.50 14.68
C GLN A 120 -13.32 14.39 13.63
N GLN A 121 -12.42 14.50 12.65
CA GLN A 121 -12.20 13.46 11.64
C GLN A 121 -11.65 12.19 12.30
N ARG A 122 -10.65 12.28 13.19
CA ARG A 122 -10.11 11.12 13.92
C ARG A 122 -11.19 10.39 14.71
N ALA A 123 -12.06 11.13 15.42
CA ALA A 123 -13.19 10.56 16.15
C ALA A 123 -14.25 9.92 15.24
N ALA A 124 -14.49 10.49 14.05
CA ALA A 124 -15.41 9.91 13.06
C ALA A 124 -14.86 8.58 12.50
N VAL A 125 -13.57 8.52 12.19
CA VAL A 125 -12.90 7.29 11.74
C VAL A 125 -12.92 6.23 12.84
N GLU A 126 -12.57 6.59 14.08
CA GLU A 126 -12.66 5.65 15.22
C GLU A 126 -14.05 5.04 15.35
N LYS A 127 -15.08 5.89 15.33
CA LYS A 127 -16.47 5.44 15.44
C LYS A 127 -16.83 4.48 14.31
N ALA A 128 -16.41 4.77 13.07
CA ALA A 128 -16.67 3.93 11.91
C ALA A 128 -15.96 2.58 12.02
N VAL A 129 -14.67 2.56 12.39
CA VAL A 129 -13.90 1.32 12.59
C VAL A 129 -14.53 0.45 13.66
N ARG A 130 -14.91 1.03 14.81
CA ARG A 130 -15.54 0.29 15.92
C ARG A 130 -16.94 -0.23 15.58
N ALA A 131 -17.62 0.36 14.59
CA ALA A 131 -18.93 -0.08 14.13
C ALA A 131 -18.87 -1.28 13.17
N LEU A 132 -17.68 -1.69 12.72
CA LEU A 132 -17.53 -2.82 11.82
C LEU A 132 -17.86 -4.14 12.54
N PRO A 133 -18.87 -4.91 12.09
CA PRO A 133 -19.41 -6.04 12.85
C PRO A 133 -18.45 -7.23 12.96
N THR A 134 -17.48 -7.35 12.06
CA THR A 134 -16.57 -8.50 11.98
C THR A 134 -15.11 -8.15 12.29
N ALA A 135 -14.84 -6.88 12.64
CA ALA A 135 -13.53 -6.43 13.05
C ALA A 135 -13.15 -7.01 14.43
N LYS A 136 -11.92 -7.48 14.56
CA LYS A 136 -11.32 -7.96 15.82
C LYS A 136 -9.97 -7.30 16.03
N SER A 137 -9.48 -7.33 17.27
CA SER A 137 -8.16 -6.79 17.62
C SER A 137 -8.00 -5.34 17.15
N ILE A 138 -9.04 -4.52 17.35
CA ILE A 138 -9.05 -3.12 16.92
C ILE A 138 -8.14 -2.32 17.84
N GLU A 139 -7.05 -1.84 17.28
CA GLU A 139 -6.03 -1.06 17.98
C GLU A 139 -5.75 0.23 17.21
N PHE A 140 -5.47 1.29 17.97
CA PHE A 140 -4.96 2.54 17.41
C PHE A 140 -3.45 2.56 17.59
N GLU A 141 -2.74 2.92 16.54
CA GLU A 141 -1.30 3.08 16.52
C GLU A 141 -0.98 4.53 16.13
N ASP A 142 -0.33 5.28 17.03
CA ASP A 142 0.18 6.60 16.71
C ASP A 142 1.46 6.53 15.85
N ARG A 143 1.91 7.69 15.34
CA ARG A 143 3.06 7.77 14.44
C ARG A 143 4.35 7.23 15.06
N ASP A 144 4.59 7.53 16.33
CA ASP A 144 5.83 7.13 17.02
C ASP A 144 5.83 5.63 17.27
N ALA A 145 4.69 5.06 17.71
CA ALA A 145 4.50 3.63 17.86
C ALA A 145 4.68 2.88 16.53
N ALA A 146 4.11 3.41 15.44
CA ALA A 146 4.28 2.86 14.10
C ALA A 146 5.75 2.85 13.66
N TYR A 147 6.47 3.95 13.91
CA TYR A 147 7.90 4.05 13.60
C TYR A 147 8.70 3.03 14.40
N GLU A 148 8.50 2.93 15.72
CA GLU A 148 9.23 1.99 16.55
C GLU A 148 8.97 0.54 16.14
N ARG A 149 7.71 0.15 15.89
CA ARG A 149 7.36 -1.20 15.41
C ARG A 149 8.08 -1.52 14.09
N LEU A 150 8.05 -0.61 13.12
CA LEU A 150 8.70 -0.83 11.82
C LEU A 150 10.22 -0.84 11.95
N ARG A 151 10.81 0.05 12.76
CA ARG A 151 12.25 0.10 13.04
C ARG A 151 12.74 -1.21 13.65
N GLU A 152 11.99 -1.78 14.60
CA GLU A 152 12.28 -3.08 15.21
C GLU A 152 12.20 -4.21 14.17
N ARG A 153 11.16 -4.26 13.34
CA ARG A 153 11.00 -5.28 12.29
C ARG A 153 12.09 -5.20 11.21
N CYS A 154 12.63 -4.00 10.98
CA CYS A 154 13.72 -3.77 10.03
C CYS A 154 15.11 -4.07 10.59
N GLN A 155 15.26 -4.44 11.87
CA GLN A 155 16.57 -4.75 12.45
C GLN A 155 17.25 -5.89 11.68
N GLY A 156 18.49 -5.65 11.25
CA GLY A 156 19.28 -6.61 10.47
C GLY A 156 18.82 -6.77 9.00
N LYS A 157 17.90 -5.92 8.51
CA LYS A 157 17.39 -5.95 7.14
C LYS A 157 18.12 -4.93 6.25
N GLY A 158 19.45 -4.91 6.34
CA GLY A 158 20.28 -3.96 5.58
C GLY A 158 19.93 -2.50 5.86
N ASP A 159 19.99 -1.67 4.82
CA ASP A 159 19.84 -0.22 4.93
C ASP A 159 18.39 0.25 5.17
N LEU A 160 17.41 -0.65 5.11
CA LEU A 160 15.99 -0.31 5.28
C LEU A 160 15.73 0.39 6.63
N SER A 161 16.35 -0.12 7.70
CA SER A 161 16.26 0.49 9.04
C SER A 161 16.86 1.90 9.13
N THR A 162 17.84 2.22 8.28
CA THR A 162 18.49 3.54 8.24
C THR A 162 17.72 4.51 7.33
N GLN A 163 17.05 3.99 6.31
CA GLN A 163 16.26 4.76 5.36
C GLN A 163 14.89 5.16 5.93
N LEU A 164 14.29 4.30 6.77
CA LEU A 164 13.02 4.58 7.43
C LEU A 164 13.16 5.76 8.42
N ARG A 165 12.28 6.75 8.31
CA ARG A 165 12.27 7.94 9.17
C ARG A 165 10.92 8.12 9.87
N PRO A 166 10.88 8.72 11.08
CA PRO A 166 9.63 8.90 11.82
C PRO A 166 8.54 9.66 11.07
N GLN A 167 8.91 10.63 10.24
CA GLN A 167 7.92 11.42 9.48
C GLN A 167 7.20 10.62 8.38
N MET A 168 7.74 9.47 7.96
CA MET A 168 7.13 8.62 6.94
C MET A 168 5.97 7.80 7.50
N THR A 169 5.87 7.62 8.82
CA THR A 169 4.81 6.81 9.41
C THR A 169 3.51 7.60 9.60
N HIS A 170 2.40 6.86 9.57
CA HIS A 170 1.05 7.40 9.69
C HIS A 170 0.43 6.90 10.98
N GLU A 171 -0.40 7.75 11.60
CA GLU A 171 -1.34 7.25 12.59
C GLU A 171 -2.33 6.31 11.89
N SER A 172 -2.72 5.23 12.56
CA SER A 172 -3.60 4.25 11.94
C SER A 172 -4.48 3.49 12.92
N TRP A 173 -5.65 3.07 12.43
CA TRP A 173 -6.43 2.01 13.07
C TRP A 173 -6.09 0.67 12.42
N ARG A 174 -5.70 -0.31 13.24
CA ARG A 174 -5.28 -1.64 12.82
C ARG A 174 -6.26 -2.66 13.37
N PHE A 175 -6.76 -3.55 12.52
CA PHE A 175 -7.68 -4.60 12.95
C PHE A 175 -7.69 -5.78 12.00
N GLU A 176 -8.22 -6.89 12.47
CA GLU A 176 -8.41 -8.09 11.67
C GLU A 176 -9.85 -8.27 11.22
N MET A 177 -10.07 -8.78 10.02
CA MET A 177 -11.41 -9.17 9.56
C MET A 177 -11.41 -10.39 8.63
N PRO A 178 -12.57 -11.05 8.42
CA PRO A 178 -12.70 -12.11 7.42
C PRO A 178 -12.48 -11.57 6.00
N LEU A 179 -11.78 -12.33 5.16
CA LEU A 179 -11.64 -12.03 3.73
C LEU A 179 -12.87 -12.57 2.98
N ASN A 180 -14.03 -11.93 3.18
CA ASN A 180 -15.28 -12.30 2.53
C ASN A 180 -15.67 -11.21 1.52
N GLY A 181 -16.07 -11.61 0.31
CA GLY A 181 -16.19 -10.73 -0.86
C GLY A 181 -17.31 -9.68 -0.84
N GLU A 182 -18.20 -9.66 0.15
CA GLU A 182 -19.31 -8.69 0.22
C GLU A 182 -19.52 -8.18 1.66
N GLY A 183 -19.84 -6.88 1.79
CA GLY A 183 -20.39 -6.30 3.03
C GLY A 183 -19.42 -6.05 4.18
N SER A 184 -18.11 -5.95 3.93
CA SER A 184 -17.12 -5.72 4.98
C SER A 184 -17.16 -4.32 5.60
N GLY A 185 -17.80 -3.34 4.94
CA GLY A 185 -17.80 -1.92 5.35
C GLY A 185 -16.47 -1.19 5.12
N VAL A 186 -15.42 -1.89 4.69
CA VAL A 186 -14.07 -1.31 4.49
C VAL A 186 -14.07 -0.25 3.39
N GLY A 187 -14.82 -0.47 2.31
CA GLY A 187 -14.94 0.50 1.22
C GLY A 187 -15.56 1.83 1.66
N ASP A 188 -16.34 1.84 2.75
CA ASP A 188 -16.92 3.07 3.29
C ASP A 188 -15.89 3.84 4.14
N LEU A 189 -14.92 3.16 4.75
CA LEU A 189 -13.83 3.79 5.50
C LEU A 189 -12.95 4.65 4.59
N MET A 190 -12.66 4.18 3.37
CA MET A 190 -11.85 4.90 2.38
C MET A 190 -12.49 6.23 1.94
N ARG A 191 -13.80 6.41 2.17
CA ARG A 191 -14.53 7.64 1.81
C ARG A 191 -14.66 8.63 2.96
N LEU A 192 -14.12 8.32 4.14
CA LEU A 192 -14.20 9.19 5.29
C LEU A 192 -13.15 10.29 5.19
N ASP A 193 -13.56 11.52 5.49
CA ASP A 193 -12.64 12.65 5.58
C ASP A 193 -11.54 12.38 6.61
N GLY A 194 -10.29 12.68 6.25
CA GLY A 194 -9.12 12.43 7.10
C GLY A 194 -8.56 11.00 7.02
N VAL A 195 -9.07 10.16 6.12
CA VAL A 195 -8.47 8.86 5.77
C VAL A 195 -7.60 9.02 4.51
N ASP A 196 -6.33 8.66 4.66
CA ASP A 196 -5.33 8.70 3.58
C ASP A 196 -5.37 7.41 2.74
N GLY A 197 -5.61 6.27 3.38
CA GLY A 197 -5.71 5.00 2.69
C GLY A 197 -6.16 3.86 3.59
N VAL A 198 -6.60 2.76 2.97
CA VAL A 198 -7.04 1.56 3.68
C VAL A 198 -6.36 0.28 3.15
N PRO A 199 -5.03 0.11 3.37
CA PRO A 199 -4.34 -1.09 2.90
C PRO A 199 -4.90 -2.38 3.53
N LEU A 200 -5.08 -3.39 2.67
CA LEU A 200 -5.29 -4.77 3.09
C LEU A 200 -3.93 -5.45 3.20
N ALA A 201 -3.67 -6.07 4.34
CA ALA A 201 -2.38 -6.67 4.67
C ALA A 201 -2.51 -8.09 5.25
N PRO A 202 -1.49 -8.95 5.15
CA PRO A 202 -1.41 -10.18 5.92
C PRO A 202 -1.41 -9.86 7.42
N LEU A 203 -1.92 -10.78 8.25
CA LEU A 203 -1.96 -10.59 9.71
C LEU A 203 -0.59 -10.33 10.33
N ALA A 204 0.49 -10.84 9.73
CA ALA A 204 1.86 -10.58 10.17
C ALA A 204 2.30 -9.10 10.06
N MET A 205 1.50 -8.24 9.42
CA MET A 205 1.75 -6.81 9.31
C MET A 205 1.09 -5.98 10.42
N LEU A 206 0.04 -6.50 11.07
CA LEU A 206 -0.51 -5.90 12.29
C LEU A 206 0.54 -5.99 13.40
#